data_AF-A0A7Y6C898-F1
#
_entry.id   AF-A0A7Y6C898-F1
#
_cell.length_a   1.000
_cell.length_b   1.000
_cell.length_c   1.000
_cell.angle_alpha   90.00
_cell.angle_beta   90.00
_cell.angle_gamma   90.00
#
_symmetry.space_group_name_H-M   'P 1'
#
loop_
_entity.id
_entity.type
_entity.pdbx_description
1 polymer ?
#
loop_
_entity_poly.entity_id
_entity_poly.type
_entity_poly.pdbx_seq_one_letter_code
_entity_poly.pdbx_strand_id
1 'polypeptide(L)'
;MSCPHLPTTQAAVLAVREVAGAFHRTGEVTEEIGADRVSRAPGVAPSPWTADAEELLPHEAYIELSGTPSVQVRLYADGDASVCVEGVDCPDLDRDVVPAFLASVYGGLAHLRRRAFPPSCHLVVPLPCGTERRAYVSPLELTGWLLSRRR
;
A
#
# COMPACT_ATOMS: atom_id res chain seq x y z
N MET A 1 -6.75 -2.70 -19.87
CA MET A 1 -5.60 -1.82 -20.17
C MET A 1 -4.50 -2.23 -19.20
N SER A 2 -3.28 -2.53 -19.66
CA SER A 2 -2.20 -2.98 -18.78
C SER A 2 -1.72 -1.83 -17.89
N CYS A 3 -1.32 -2.12 -16.65
CA CYS A 3 -0.54 -1.15 -15.87
C CYS A 3 0.79 -0.87 -16.58
N PRO A 4 1.30 0.37 -16.54
CA PRO A 4 2.62 0.68 -17.07
C PRO A 4 3.67 -0.10 -16.27
N HIS A 5 4.63 -0.71 -16.96
CA HIS A 5 5.74 -1.40 -16.31
C HIS A 5 6.73 -0.37 -15.75
N LEU A 6 7.05 -0.49 -14.46
CA LEU A 6 7.95 0.39 -13.73
C LEU A 6 9.21 -0.43 -13.42
N PRO A 7 10.29 -0.31 -14.22
CA PRO A 7 11.45 -1.18 -14.10
C PRO A 7 12.33 -0.86 -12.88
N THR A 8 12.17 0.31 -12.27
CA THR A 8 12.96 0.75 -11.11
C THR A 8 12.07 1.32 -10.01
N THR A 9 12.56 1.26 -8.77
CA THR A 9 11.90 1.88 -7.61
C THR A 9 11.74 3.39 -7.80
N GLN A 10 12.76 4.07 -8.35
CA GLN A 10 12.66 5.48 -8.69
C GLN A 10 11.53 5.79 -9.68
N ALA A 11 11.34 4.96 -10.72
CA ALA A 11 10.24 5.13 -11.66
C ALA A 11 8.87 5.01 -10.96
N ALA A 12 8.74 4.11 -9.98
CA ALA A 12 7.53 3.97 -9.20
C ALA A 12 7.30 5.12 -8.22
N VAL A 13 8.34 5.63 -7.57
CA VAL A 13 8.25 6.84 -6.73
C VAL A 13 7.75 8.03 -7.55
N LEU A 14 8.29 8.23 -8.76
CA LEU A 14 7.85 9.30 -9.65
C LEU A 14 6.38 9.13 -10.06
N ALA A 15 5.95 7.92 -10.41
CA ALA A 15 4.56 7.63 -10.77
C ALA A 15 3.61 7.86 -9.58
N VAL A 16 4.01 7.48 -8.36
CA VAL A 16 3.23 7.75 -7.14
C VAL A 16 3.11 9.26 -6.88
N ARG A 17 4.22 10.02 -7.04
CA ARG A 17 4.21 11.48 -6.92
C ARG A 17 3.28 12.14 -7.94
N GLU A 18 3.26 11.65 -9.18
CA GLU A 18 2.36 12.15 -10.23
C GLU A 18 0.88 11.94 -9.84
N VAL A 19 0.52 10.74 -9.37
CA VAL A 19 -0.83 10.46 -8.88
C VAL A 19 -1.18 11.33 -7.68
N ALA A 20 -0.28 11.47 -6.70
CA ALA A 20 -0.49 12.35 -5.55
C ALA A 20 -0.75 13.80 -5.99
N GLY A 21 0.03 14.31 -6.94
CA GLY A 21 -0.16 15.63 -7.54
C GLY A 21 -1.51 15.79 -8.24
N ALA A 22 -1.93 14.81 -9.03
CA ALA A 22 -3.21 14.81 -9.74
C ALA A 22 -4.43 14.88 -8.79
N PHE A 23 -4.31 14.31 -7.59
CA PHE A 23 -5.38 14.33 -6.57
C PHE A 23 -5.16 15.38 -5.47
N HIS A 24 -4.25 16.34 -5.69
CA HIS A 24 -3.88 17.41 -4.75
C HIS A 24 -3.55 16.90 -3.35
N ARG A 25 -2.82 15.79 -3.27
CA ARG A 25 -2.36 15.19 -2.00
C ARG A 25 -0.98 15.72 -1.66
N THR A 26 -0.84 16.16 -0.41
CA THR A 26 0.45 16.49 0.19
C THR A 26 1.04 15.24 0.79
N GLY A 27 2.29 14.92 0.48
CA GLY A 27 2.97 13.77 1.05
C GLY A 27 4.43 14.05 1.33
N GLU A 28 4.95 13.38 2.35
CA GLU A 28 6.37 13.28 2.63
C GLU A 28 6.89 11.99 1.97
N VAL A 29 8.05 12.07 1.35
CA VAL A 29 8.66 10.95 0.65
C VAL A 29 10.03 10.72 1.27
N THR A 30 10.21 9.55 1.87
CA THR A 30 11.46 9.11 2.49
C THR A 30 12.07 8.04 1.59
N GLU A 31 13.12 8.41 0.87
CA GLU A 31 13.82 7.54 -0.06
C GLU A 31 15.10 7.00 0.60
N GLU A 32 15.20 5.69 0.76
CA GLU A 32 16.44 4.98 1.15
C GLU A 32 17.08 4.27 -0.08
N ILE A 33 16.81 4.81 -1.27
CA ILE A 33 17.21 4.26 -2.57
C ILE A 33 18.73 4.14 -2.65
N GLY A 34 19.24 2.92 -2.82
CA GLY A 34 20.68 2.67 -2.92
C GLY A 34 21.45 2.85 -1.60
N ALA A 35 20.77 2.90 -0.46
CA ALA A 35 21.42 2.64 0.81
C ALA A 35 21.83 1.16 0.81
N ASP A 36 23.05 0.88 0.34
CA ASP A 36 23.67 -0.44 0.24
C ASP A 36 23.89 -1.03 1.65
N ARG A 37 22.80 -1.34 2.36
CA ARG A 37 22.81 -2.27 3.48
C ARG A 37 22.78 -3.66 2.87
N VAL A 38 23.94 -4.09 2.39
CA VAL A 38 24.27 -5.53 2.34
C VAL A 38 24.34 -6.04 3.77
N SER A 39 23.21 -6.08 4.47
CA SER A 39 23.08 -6.82 5.72
C SER A 39 22.72 -8.24 5.33
N ARG A 40 23.73 -8.97 4.85
CA ARG A 40 23.82 -10.40 5.10
C ARG A 40 23.63 -10.56 6.61
N ALA A 41 22.44 -10.93 7.07
CA ALA A 41 22.25 -11.31 8.46
C ALA A 41 23.18 -12.52 8.73
N PRO A 42 24.21 -12.43 9.57
CA PRO A 42 24.80 -13.63 10.14
C PRO A 42 23.77 -14.15 11.14
N GLY A 43 23.37 -15.40 10.97
CA GLY A 43 22.16 -15.95 11.57
C GLY A 43 21.99 -15.70 13.06
N VAL A 44 20.77 -15.35 13.44
CA VAL A 44 20.14 -15.70 14.71
C VAL A 44 18.66 -15.93 14.39
N ALA A 45 18.15 -17.11 14.73
CA ALA A 45 16.74 -17.48 14.52
C ALA A 45 15.82 -16.53 15.32
N PRO A 46 14.68 -16.06 14.75
CA PRO A 46 13.71 -15.32 15.53
C PRO A 46 12.92 -16.24 16.46
N SER A 47 12.93 -15.88 17.74
CA SER A 47 12.07 -16.44 18.78
C SER A 47 10.59 -16.05 18.50
N PRO A 48 9.60 -16.94 18.70
CA PRO A 48 8.24 -16.75 18.18
C PRO A 48 7.33 -15.80 18.99
N TRP A 49 7.88 -14.94 19.85
CA TRP A 49 7.04 -14.18 20.79
C TRP A 49 7.65 -12.84 21.22
N THR A 50 7.76 -11.88 20.30
CA THR A 50 7.82 -10.45 20.65
C THR A 50 7.34 -9.61 19.48
N ALA A 51 6.59 -8.57 19.84
CA ALA A 51 5.85 -7.58 19.05
C ALA A 51 6.55 -7.01 17.80
N ASP A 52 5.70 -6.59 16.86
CA ASP A 52 5.98 -5.86 15.62
C ASP A 52 6.82 -6.60 14.57
N ALA A 53 6.12 -7.44 13.80
CA ALA A 53 6.62 -8.06 12.57
C ALA A 53 6.84 -7.05 11.41
N GLU A 54 6.97 -5.75 11.70
CA GLU A 54 7.17 -4.67 10.72
C GLU A 54 8.64 -4.41 10.33
N GLU A 55 9.62 -4.97 11.04
CA GLU A 55 11.05 -4.67 10.82
C GLU A 55 11.82 -5.65 9.90
N LEU A 56 11.17 -6.64 9.28
CA LEU A 56 11.91 -7.76 8.68
C LEU A 56 12.15 -7.68 7.16
N LEU A 57 11.60 -6.69 6.45
CA LEU A 57 11.86 -6.52 5.01
C LEU A 57 12.44 -5.11 4.72
N PRO A 58 13.69 -5.03 4.22
CA PRO A 58 14.28 -3.76 3.82
C PRO A 58 13.48 -3.19 2.63
N HIS A 59 12.78 -2.08 2.85
CA HIS A 59 12.15 -1.32 1.78
C HIS A 59 13.16 -0.33 1.21
N GLU A 60 13.11 -0.10 -0.10
CA GLU A 60 14.02 0.82 -0.80
C GLU A 60 13.44 2.24 -0.81
N ALA A 61 12.10 2.37 -0.77
CA ALA A 61 11.43 3.65 -0.65
C ALA A 61 10.16 3.55 0.21
N TYR A 62 9.92 4.60 1.00
CA TYR A 62 8.73 4.81 1.80
C TYR A 62 8.09 6.15 1.44
N ILE A 63 6.79 6.13 1.14
CA ILE A 63 6.03 7.33 0.78
C ILE A 63 4.83 7.42 1.70
N GLU A 64 4.69 8.56 2.37
CA GLU A 64 3.52 8.86 3.20
C GLU A 64 2.72 10.00 2.57
N LEU A 65 1.50 9.70 2.15
CA LEU A 65 0.55 10.65 1.59
C LEU A 65 -0.47 11.02 2.67
N SER A 66 -0.33 12.23 3.20
CA SER A 66 -1.23 12.75 4.23
C SER A 66 -2.58 13.18 3.64
N GLY A 67 -3.61 13.18 4.48
CA GLY A 67 -4.95 13.65 4.14
C GLY A 67 -6.00 12.60 4.48
N THR A 68 -7.16 12.69 3.84
CA THR A 68 -8.22 11.69 3.98
C THR A 68 -8.52 11.10 2.58
N PRO A 69 -8.21 9.82 2.32
CA PRO A 69 -7.52 8.88 3.22
C PRO A 69 -6.01 9.17 3.35
N SER A 70 -5.43 8.87 4.51
CA SER A 70 -4.00 8.73 4.72
C SER A 70 -3.51 7.44 4.06
N VAL A 71 -2.41 7.51 3.32
CA VAL A 71 -1.86 6.34 2.62
C VAL A 71 -0.36 6.25 2.82
N GLN A 72 0.12 5.07 3.17
CA GLN A 72 1.54 4.75 3.25
C GLN A 72 1.87 3.73 2.17
N VAL A 73 2.95 3.94 1.44
CA VAL A 73 3.43 3.06 0.37
C VAL A 73 4.85 2.65 0.68
N ARG A 74 5.11 1.35 0.66
CA ARG A 74 6.45 0.76 0.79
C ARG A 74 6.79 0.06 -0.51
N LEU A 75 7.96 0.35 -1.06
CA LEU A 75 8.48 -0.29 -2.27
C LEU A 75 9.70 -1.15 -1.90
N TYR A 76 9.73 -2.40 -2.36
CA TYR A 76 10.81 -3.35 -2.10
C TYR A 76 11.68 -3.54 -3.34
N ALA A 77 12.95 -3.92 -3.13
CA ALA A 77 13.93 -4.08 -4.21
C ALA A 77 13.56 -5.18 -5.23
N ASP A 78 12.80 -6.19 -4.81
CA ASP A 78 12.38 -7.30 -5.68
C ASP A 78 11.26 -6.91 -6.68
N GLY A 79 10.70 -5.71 -6.55
CA GLY A 79 9.59 -5.24 -7.38
C GLY A 79 8.21 -5.37 -6.73
N ASP A 80 8.16 -5.92 -5.51
CA ASP A 80 6.96 -5.92 -4.68
C ASP A 80 6.73 -4.57 -3.99
N ALA A 81 5.50 -4.36 -3.54
CA ALA A 81 5.06 -3.22 -2.78
C ALA A 81 4.00 -3.60 -1.75
N SER A 82 3.90 -2.81 -0.69
CA SER A 82 2.78 -2.83 0.23
C SER A 82 2.18 -1.43 0.35
N VAL A 83 0.86 -1.36 0.47
CA VAL A 83 0.13 -0.11 0.61
C VAL A 83 -0.79 -0.19 1.81
N CYS A 84 -0.62 0.71 2.77
CA CYS A 84 -1.52 0.85 3.90
C CYS A 84 -2.45 2.05 3.66
N VAL A 85 -3.77 1.82 3.66
CA VAL A 85 -4.79 2.87 3.48
C VAL A 85 -5.56 3.02 4.78
N GLU A 86 -5.41 4.15 5.48
CA GLU A 86 -6.11 4.41 6.75
C GLU A 86 -5.92 3.28 7.78
N GLY A 87 -4.72 2.70 7.86
CA GLY A 87 -4.41 1.56 8.74
C GLY A 87 -4.73 0.19 8.14
N VAL A 88 -5.37 0.12 6.98
CA VAL A 88 -5.68 -1.14 6.30
C VAL A 88 -4.53 -1.55 5.39
N ASP A 89 -3.81 -2.59 5.81
CA ASP A 89 -2.68 -3.13 5.04
C ASP A 89 -3.13 -3.89 3.79
N CYS A 90 -2.55 -3.53 2.66
CA CYS A 90 -2.66 -4.22 1.38
C CYS A 90 -1.26 -4.72 0.99
N PRO A 91 -0.86 -5.92 1.45
CA PRO A 91 0.44 -6.49 1.11
C PRO A 91 0.43 -7.01 -0.34
N ASP A 92 1.55 -7.54 -0.81
CA ASP A 92 1.67 -8.29 -2.08
C ASP A 92 1.09 -7.57 -3.31
N LEU A 93 1.44 -6.29 -3.48
CA LEU A 93 1.12 -5.53 -4.69
C LEU A 93 2.35 -5.49 -5.59
N ASP A 94 2.19 -5.73 -6.88
CA ASP A 94 3.25 -5.39 -7.84
C ASP A 94 3.49 -3.87 -7.82
N ARG A 95 4.76 -3.47 -7.86
CA ARG A 95 5.16 -2.05 -7.99
C ARG A 95 4.43 -1.33 -9.12
N ASP A 96 4.23 -2.02 -10.24
CA ASP A 96 3.55 -1.50 -11.44
C ASP A 96 2.07 -1.14 -11.19
N VAL A 97 1.46 -1.79 -10.19
CA VAL A 97 0.03 -1.65 -9.86
C VAL A 97 -0.21 -0.50 -8.87
N VAL A 98 0.80 -0.12 -8.09
CA VAL A 98 0.68 0.89 -7.02
C VAL A 98 0.08 2.22 -7.51
N PRO A 99 0.51 2.84 -8.63
CA PRO A 99 -0.07 4.11 -9.06
C PRO A 99 -1.56 3.98 -9.41
N ALA A 100 -1.94 2.88 -10.05
CA ALA A 100 -3.32 2.59 -10.42
C ALA A 100 -4.20 2.29 -9.19
N PHE A 101 -3.63 1.64 -8.17
CA PHE A 101 -4.26 1.43 -6.88
C PHE A 101 -4.57 2.77 -6.20
N LEU A 102 -3.58 3.66 -6.10
CA LEU A 102 -3.76 4.99 -5.51
C LEU A 102 -4.79 5.83 -6.27
N ALA A 103 -4.75 5.81 -7.59
CA ALA A 103 -5.74 6.51 -8.42
C ALA A 103 -7.16 6.00 -8.16
N SER A 104 -7.33 4.70 -7.90
CA SER A 104 -8.64 4.09 -7.61
C SER A 104 -9.13 4.43 -6.19
N VAL A 105 -8.21 4.52 -5.21
CA VAL A 105 -8.51 4.95 -3.85
C VAL A 105 -8.92 6.43 -3.81
N TYR A 106 -8.11 7.31 -4.39
CA TYR A 106 -8.38 8.75 -4.40
C TYR A 106 -9.52 9.14 -5.36
N GLY A 107 -9.67 8.43 -6.47
CA GLY A 107 -10.79 8.56 -7.40
C GLY A 107 -12.14 8.06 -6.86
N GLY A 108 -12.15 7.47 -5.66
CA GLY A 108 -13.38 7.04 -5.00
C GLY A 108 -14.00 5.76 -5.56
N LEU A 109 -13.23 4.94 -6.29
CA LEU A 109 -13.65 3.63 -6.79
C LEU A 109 -13.53 2.55 -5.71
N ALA A 110 -12.66 2.77 -4.72
CA ALA A 110 -12.51 1.90 -3.56
C ALA A 110 -13.81 1.88 -2.72
N HIS A 111 -14.26 0.68 -2.36
CA HIS A 111 -15.49 0.49 -1.59
C HIS A 111 -15.32 -0.56 -0.50
N LEU A 112 -16.05 -0.38 0.61
CA LEU A 112 -16.07 -1.31 1.72
C LEU A 112 -17.14 -2.38 1.46
N ARG A 113 -16.72 -3.63 1.32
CA ARG A 113 -17.60 -4.79 1.21
C ARG A 113 -17.75 -5.46 2.57
N ARG A 114 -18.97 -5.51 3.07
CA ARG A 114 -19.31 -6.18 4.33
C ARG A 114 -20.12 -7.45 4.05
N ARG A 115 -19.82 -8.51 4.79
CA ARG A 115 -20.57 -9.77 4.79
C ARG A 115 -21.12 -10.01 6.19
N ALA A 116 -22.39 -10.38 6.29
CA ALA A 116 -23.03 -10.62 7.58
C ALA A 116 -22.72 -12.02 8.16
N PHE A 117 -22.55 -13.04 7.31
CA PHE A 117 -22.31 -14.41 7.78
C PHE A 117 -21.41 -15.25 6.85
N PRO A 118 -20.23 -15.73 7.33
CA PRO A 118 -19.53 -15.23 8.52
C PRO A 118 -19.24 -13.73 8.42
N PRO A 119 -19.16 -13.01 9.56
CA PRO A 119 -18.92 -11.58 9.58
C PRO A 119 -17.52 -11.28 9.03
N SER A 120 -17.45 -10.52 7.93
CA SER A 120 -16.20 -10.03 7.39
C SER A 120 -16.36 -8.65 6.76
N CYS A 121 -15.29 -7.85 6.82
CA CYS A 121 -15.21 -6.54 6.17
C CYS A 121 -13.96 -6.51 5.32
N HIS A 122 -14.09 -6.09 4.06
CA HIS A 122 -12.96 -5.99 3.14
C HIS A 122 -13.00 -4.65 2.41
N LEU A 123 -11.86 -4.00 2.30
CA LEU A 123 -11.66 -2.90 1.37
C LEU A 123 -11.43 -3.52 -0.01
N VAL A 124 -12.28 -3.17 -0.97
CA VAL A 124 -12.17 -3.63 -2.36
C VAL A 124 -11.73 -2.46 -3.21
N VAL A 125 -10.57 -2.60 -3.85
CA VAL A 125 -10.00 -1.59 -4.75
C VAL A 125 -9.98 -2.18 -6.16
N PRO A 126 -10.86 -1.70 -7.07
CA PRO A 126 -10.84 -2.15 -8.46
C PRO A 126 -9.62 -1.55 -9.15
N LEU A 127 -8.84 -2.36 -9.87
CA LEU A 127 -7.71 -1.86 -10.66
C LEU A 127 -8.08 -1.84 -12.15
N PRO A 128 -7.62 -0.83 -12.91
CA PRO A 128 -7.87 -0.73 -14.35
C PRO A 128 -7.22 -1.86 -15.17
N CYS A 129 -6.26 -2.58 -14.58
CA CYS A 129 -5.67 -3.79 -15.14
C CYS A 129 -6.59 -5.03 -15.06
N GLY A 130 -7.77 -4.90 -14.44
CA GLY A 130 -8.81 -5.94 -14.43
C GLY A 130 -8.85 -6.79 -13.16
N THR A 131 -7.84 -6.67 -12.30
CA THR A 131 -7.79 -7.36 -11.00
C THR A 131 -8.37 -6.46 -9.92
N GLU A 132 -9.23 -6.99 -9.05
CA GLU A 132 -9.61 -6.29 -7.82
C GLU A 132 -8.70 -6.72 -6.67
N ARG A 133 -8.17 -5.76 -5.91
CA ARG A 133 -7.46 -6.06 -4.67
C ARG A 133 -8.46 -6.03 -3.52
N ARG A 134 -8.40 -7.04 -2.67
CA ARG A 134 -9.20 -7.12 -1.44
C ARG A 134 -8.27 -7.16 -0.25
N ALA A 135 -8.41 -6.18 0.65
CA ALA A 135 -7.72 -6.18 1.94
C ALA A 135 -8.73 -6.40 3.06
N TYR A 136 -8.35 -7.18 4.07
CA TYR A 136 -9.20 -7.37 5.25
C TYR A 136 -9.21 -6.10 6.09
N VAL A 137 -10.39 -5.70 6.55
CA VAL A 137 -10.55 -4.54 7.43
C VAL A 137 -11.01 -5.05 8.78
N SER A 138 -10.19 -4.83 9.81
CA SER A 138 -10.61 -5.12 11.17
C SER A 138 -11.82 -4.25 11.54
N PRO A 139 -12.85 -4.80 12.19
CA PRO A 139 -13.97 -4.01 12.71
C PRO A 139 -13.53 -2.89 13.67
N LEU A 140 -12.35 -3.04 14.30
CA LEU A 140 -11.77 -2.08 15.24
C LEU A 140 -11.08 -0.90 14.53
N GLU A 141 -10.76 -1.03 13.23
CA GLU A 141 -9.98 -0.07 12.44
C GLU A 141 -10.86 0.73 11.46
N LEU A 142 -12.18 0.74 11.67
CA LEU A 142 -13.10 1.46 10.80
C LEU A 142 -13.00 2.97 11.00
N THR A 143 -12.16 3.61 10.19
CA THR A 143 -12.06 5.08 10.13
C THR A 143 -13.30 5.72 9.50
N GLY A 144 -13.48 7.03 9.72
CA GLY A 144 -14.57 7.81 9.11
C GLY A 144 -14.56 7.72 7.58
N TRP A 145 -13.38 7.65 6.96
CA TRP A 145 -13.26 7.46 5.52
C TRP A 145 -13.77 6.08 5.08
N LEU A 146 -13.35 5.00 5.73
CA LEU A 146 -13.82 3.64 5.41
C LEU A 146 -15.35 3.53 5.51
N LEU A 147 -15.93 4.17 6.53
CA LEU A 147 -17.38 4.23 6.73
C LEU A 147 -18.11 5.01 5.63
N SER A 148 -17.48 6.03 5.05
CA SER A 148 -18.02 6.78 3.90
C SER A 148 -18.01 5.99 2.59
N ARG A 149 -17.22 4.91 2.51
CA ARG A 149 -17.09 4.04 1.33
C ARG A 149 -18.03 2.83 1.33
N ARG A 150 -19.08 2.85 2.16
CA ARG A 150 -20.10 1.81 2.16
C ARG A 150 -20.83 1.80 0.83
N ARG A 151 -20.89 0.62 0.21
CA ARG A 151 -21.68 0.36 -0.99
C ARG A 151 -22.94 -0.42 -0.66
#